data_AF-A0A484Y2I5-F1
#
_entry.id   AF-A0A484Y2I5-F1
#
_cell.length_a   1.000
_cell.length_b   1.000
_cell.length_c   1.000
_cell.angle_alpha   90.00
_cell.angle_beta   90.00
_cell.angle_gamma   90.00
#
_symmetry.space_group_name_H-M   'P 1'
#
loop_
_entity.id
_entity.type
_entity.pdbx_description
1 polymer ?
#
loop_
_entity_poly.entity_id
_entity_poly.type
_entity_poly.pdbx_seq_one_letter_code
_entity_poly.pdbx_strand_id
1 'polypeptide(L)'
;MPTPFSLLLIGRACLGLALGGFWAMSASLTMRLVPPRTVPKALSVIFGAVSIALVIAAPLGSFLGELIGWRNVFNAAAAMGVLCIFWIIKSLPSLPGEPSHQKQNTFRLLQRPGVMAGMIAIFMSFAGQFAFFTYIRPVYMNLAGFGVDGLTLVLLSFGIASFVGHRFRRLFSNVRETGLSGRTVCARPERAGTDTVGKR
;
A
#
# COMPACT_ATOMS: atom_id res chain seq x y z
N MET A 1 17.75 -31.90 -12.47
CA MET A 1 16.63 -31.69 -11.51
C MET A 1 16.88 -30.36 -10.81
N PRO A 2 15.91 -29.42 -10.75
CA PRO A 2 16.13 -28.15 -10.05
C PRO A 2 16.51 -28.44 -8.59
N THR A 3 17.61 -27.88 -8.13
CA THR A 3 18.06 -28.04 -6.74
C THR A 3 17.00 -27.43 -5.81
N PRO A 4 16.86 -27.93 -4.56
CA PRO A 4 15.87 -27.41 -3.61
C PRO A 4 15.97 -25.89 -3.40
N PHE A 5 17.17 -25.34 -3.56
CA PHE A 5 17.42 -23.90 -3.49
C PHE A 5 16.81 -23.12 -4.67
N SER A 6 16.99 -23.59 -5.91
CA SER A 6 16.37 -22.97 -7.09
C SER A 6 14.84 -22.98 -7.00
N LEU A 7 14.26 -24.07 -6.47
CA LEU A 7 12.82 -24.18 -6.26
C LEU A 7 12.29 -23.13 -5.26
N LEU A 8 13.04 -22.86 -4.18
CA LEU A 8 12.70 -21.82 -3.20
C LEU A 8 12.80 -20.41 -3.79
N LEU A 9 13.80 -20.15 -4.65
CA LEU A 9 13.95 -18.86 -5.32
C LEU A 9 12.80 -18.58 -6.30
N ILE A 10 12.40 -19.58 -7.09
CA ILE A 10 11.25 -19.47 -7.98
C ILE A 10 9.97 -19.26 -7.16
N GLY A 11 9.79 -20.02 -6.07
CA GLY A 11 8.67 -19.84 -5.15
C GLY A 11 8.59 -18.42 -4.59
N ARG A 12 9.73 -17.84 -4.18
CA ARG A 12 9.82 -16.45 -3.72
C ARG A 12 9.44 -15.44 -4.81
N ALA A 13 9.90 -15.64 -6.05
CA ALA A 13 9.54 -14.80 -7.18
C ALA A 13 8.03 -14.85 -7.47
N CYS A 14 7.44 -16.05 -7.49
CA CYS A 14 6.01 -16.24 -7.69
C CYS A 14 5.17 -15.61 -6.56
N LEU A 15 5.59 -15.78 -5.30
CA LEU A 15 4.92 -15.14 -4.15
C LEU A 15 4.96 -13.60 -4.26
N GLY A 16 6.09 -13.04 -4.68
CA GLY A 16 6.22 -11.60 -4.92
C GLY A 16 5.28 -11.10 -6.02
N LEU A 17 5.21 -11.81 -7.14
CA LEU A 17 4.30 -11.49 -8.24
C LEU A 17 2.83 -11.61 -7.83
N ALA A 18 2.47 -12.67 -7.09
CA ALA A 18 1.12 -12.89 -6.60
C ALA A 18 0.69 -11.79 -5.62
N LEU A 19 1.57 -11.42 -4.67
CA LEU A 19 1.28 -10.37 -3.70
C LEU A 19 1.15 -9.00 -4.38
N GLY A 20 2.06 -8.68 -5.31
CA GLY A 20 2.00 -7.45 -6.10
C GLY A 20 0.74 -7.36 -6.95
N GLY A 21 0.38 -8.46 -7.63
CA GLY A 21 -0.85 -8.57 -8.42
C GLY A 21 -2.10 -8.43 -7.55
N PHE A 22 -2.13 -9.05 -6.37
CA PHE A 22 -3.23 -8.94 -5.42
C PHE A 22 -3.45 -7.49 -4.96
N TRP A 23 -2.39 -6.77 -4.58
CA TRP A 23 -2.51 -5.37 -4.16
C TRP A 23 -3.01 -4.47 -5.30
N ALA A 24 -2.51 -4.67 -6.52
CA ALA A 24 -2.96 -3.92 -7.70
C ALA A 24 -4.44 -4.19 -8.03
N MET A 25 -4.84 -5.47 -8.03
CA MET A 25 -6.21 -5.88 -8.35
C MET A 25 -7.20 -5.49 -7.24
N SER A 26 -6.83 -5.61 -5.97
CA SER A 26 -7.68 -5.27 -4.83
C SER A 26 -8.09 -3.78 -4.84
N ALA A 27 -7.15 -2.88 -5.11
CA ALA A 27 -7.43 -1.46 -5.24
C ALA A 27 -8.38 -1.16 -6.42
N SER A 28 -8.11 -1.76 -7.59
CA SER A 28 -8.94 -1.60 -8.78
C SER A 28 -10.36 -2.13 -8.58
N LEU A 29 -10.50 -3.34 -8.02
CA LEU A 29 -11.78 -3.98 -7.78
C LEU A 29 -12.62 -3.18 -6.78
N THR A 30 -12.00 -2.66 -5.73
CA THR A 30 -12.69 -1.82 -4.73
C THR A 30 -13.30 -0.58 -5.38
N MET A 31 -12.60 0.06 -6.31
CA MET A 31 -13.11 1.23 -7.04
C MET A 31 -14.26 0.88 -8.01
N ARG A 32 -14.32 -0.35 -8.53
CA ARG A 32 -15.38 -0.80 -9.45
C ARG A 32 -16.62 -1.35 -8.73
N LEU A 33 -16.45 -1.97 -7.56
CA LEU A 33 -17.54 -2.60 -6.80
C LEU A 33 -18.27 -1.64 -5.85
N VAL A 34 -17.58 -0.61 -5.35
CA VAL A 34 -18.07 0.22 -4.25
C VAL A 34 -18.22 1.68 -4.70
N PRO A 35 -19.34 2.36 -4.39
CA PRO A 35 -19.49 3.78 -4.66
C PRO A 35 -18.33 4.61 -4.06
N PRO A 36 -17.90 5.71 -4.69
CA PRO A 36 -16.71 6.48 -4.28
C PRO A 36 -16.77 6.97 -2.82
N ARG A 37 -17.99 7.15 -2.30
CA ARG A 37 -18.27 7.59 -0.92
C ARG A 37 -17.93 6.54 0.13
N THR A 38 -17.93 5.26 -0.23
CA THR A 38 -17.71 4.12 0.68
C THR A 38 -16.39 3.39 0.43
N VAL A 39 -15.57 3.85 -0.53
CA VAL A 39 -14.20 3.35 -0.77
C VAL A 39 -13.33 3.37 0.49
N PRO A 40 -13.33 4.44 1.32
CA PRO A 40 -12.54 4.43 2.55
C PRO A 40 -12.97 3.33 3.52
N LYS A 41 -14.29 3.07 3.65
CA LYS A 41 -14.81 2.00 4.50
C LYS A 41 -14.41 0.62 3.98
N ALA A 42 -14.49 0.38 2.68
CA ALA A 42 -14.07 -0.88 2.07
C ALA A 42 -12.56 -1.13 2.28
N LEU A 43 -11.73 -0.11 2.10
CA LEU A 43 -10.31 -0.19 2.40
C LEU A 43 -10.05 -0.48 3.88
N SER A 44 -10.78 0.14 4.80
CA SER A 44 -10.66 -0.16 6.23
C SER A 44 -10.95 -1.63 6.56
N VAL A 45 -11.93 -2.25 5.88
CA VAL A 45 -12.22 -3.69 6.05
C VAL A 45 -11.06 -4.54 5.50
N ILE A 46 -10.52 -4.22 4.33
CA ILE A 46 -9.39 -4.94 3.74
C ILE A 46 -8.16 -4.86 4.66
N PHE A 47 -7.78 -3.66 5.11
CA PHE A 47 -6.65 -3.48 6.01
C PHE A 47 -6.89 -4.13 7.38
N GLY A 48 -8.12 -4.09 7.89
CA GLY A 48 -8.51 -4.79 9.12
C GLY A 48 -8.33 -6.30 9.01
N ALA A 49 -8.75 -6.89 7.90
CA ALA A 49 -8.54 -8.32 7.62
C ALA A 49 -7.04 -8.67 7.55
N VAL A 50 -6.23 -7.84 6.88
CA VAL A 50 -4.77 -8.03 6.81
C VAL A 50 -4.13 -7.99 8.21
N SER A 51 -4.55 -7.06 9.08
CA SER A 51 -4.07 -7.00 10.47
C SER A 51 -4.39 -8.27 11.25
N ILE A 52 -5.64 -8.75 11.19
CA ILE A 52 -6.05 -9.97 11.89
C ILE A 52 -5.28 -11.18 11.34
N ALA A 53 -5.13 -11.27 10.03
CA ALA A 53 -4.39 -12.34 9.38
C ALA A 53 -2.91 -12.36 9.82
N LEU A 54 -2.24 -11.21 9.90
CA LEU A 54 -0.84 -11.14 10.34
C LEU A 54 -0.65 -11.56 11.80
N VAL A 55 -1.59 -11.20 12.68
CA VAL A 55 -1.55 -11.57 14.11
C VAL A 55 -1.70 -13.09 14.28
N ILE A 56 -2.56 -13.73 13.50
CA ILE A 56 -2.80 -15.18 13.59
C ILE A 56 -1.74 -15.98 12.82
N ALA A 57 -1.23 -15.46 11.70
CA ALA A 57 -0.33 -16.19 10.81
C ALA A 57 0.98 -16.61 11.50
N ALA A 58 1.56 -15.76 12.36
CA ALA A 58 2.81 -16.07 13.05
C ALA A 58 2.70 -17.26 14.03
N PRO A 59 1.79 -17.26 15.03
CA PRO A 59 1.65 -18.38 15.95
C PRO A 59 1.16 -19.64 15.23
N LEU A 60 0.20 -19.51 14.31
CA LEU A 60 -0.36 -20.66 13.59
C LEU A 60 0.67 -21.30 12.66
N GLY A 61 1.50 -20.48 12.00
CA GLY A 61 2.60 -20.93 11.16
C GLY A 61 3.72 -21.62 11.93
N SER A 62 4.08 -21.12 13.12
CA SER A 62 5.09 -21.76 13.96
C SER A 62 4.60 -23.10 14.50
N PHE A 63 3.37 -23.14 15.02
CA PHE A 63 2.77 -24.35 15.58
C PHE A 63 2.62 -25.46 14.53
N LEU A 64 2.06 -25.13 13.37
CA LEU A 64 1.95 -26.08 12.26
C LEU A 64 3.33 -26.45 11.69
N GLY A 65 4.29 -25.52 11.70
CA GLY A 65 5.65 -25.75 11.27
C GLY A 65 6.38 -26.82 12.09
N GLU A 66 6.15 -26.83 13.40
CA GLU A 66 6.72 -27.82 14.33
C GLU A 66 6.03 -29.19 14.24
N LEU A 67 4.70 -29.22 14.07
CA LEU A 67 3.91 -30.46 14.05
C LEU A 67 4.02 -31.25 12.74
N ILE A 68 3.83 -30.58 11.60
CA ILE A 68 3.70 -31.24 10.28
C ILE A 68 4.86 -30.90 9.34
N GLY A 69 5.82 -30.10 9.80
CA GLY A 69 6.97 -29.66 9.02
C GLY A 69 6.62 -28.54 8.05
N TRP A 70 7.57 -27.61 7.84
CA TRP A 70 7.39 -26.42 7.01
C TRP A 70 6.84 -26.70 5.59
N ARG A 71 7.22 -27.83 4.98
CA ARG A 71 6.78 -28.20 3.62
C ARG A 71 5.28 -28.43 3.54
N ASN A 72 4.69 -29.11 4.53
CA ASN A 72 3.26 -29.35 4.56
C ASN A 72 2.48 -28.09 4.90
N VAL A 73 3.05 -27.17 5.68
CA VAL A 73 2.45 -25.84 5.90
C VAL A 73 2.31 -25.06 4.59
N PHE A 74 3.33 -25.10 3.73
CA PHE A 74 3.23 -24.47 2.40
C PHE A 74 2.21 -25.17 1.49
N ASN A 75 2.15 -26.50 1.50
CA ASN A 75 1.13 -27.23 0.73
C ASN A 75 -0.29 -26.93 1.22
N ALA A 76 -0.50 -26.84 2.54
CA ALA A 76 -1.79 -26.44 3.12
C ALA A 76 -2.16 -25.00 2.74
N ALA A 77 -1.21 -24.07 2.78
CA ALA A 77 -1.42 -22.69 2.34
C ALA A 77 -1.76 -22.62 0.84
N ALA A 78 -1.11 -23.45 0.00
CA ALA A 78 -1.43 -23.55 -1.43
C ALA A 78 -2.85 -24.08 -1.66
N ALA A 79 -3.26 -25.13 -0.94
CA ALA A 79 -4.62 -25.67 -1.00
C ALA A 79 -5.68 -24.64 -0.57
N MET A 80 -5.39 -23.88 0.49
CA MET A 80 -6.26 -22.79 0.95
C MET A 80 -6.36 -21.67 -0.10
N GLY A 81 -5.26 -21.34 -0.77
CA GLY A 81 -5.25 -20.40 -1.89
C GLY A 81 -6.14 -20.85 -3.06
N VAL A 82 -6.09 -22.14 -3.42
CA VAL A 82 -6.97 -22.72 -4.44
C VAL A 82 -8.44 -22.63 -4.01
N LEU A 83 -8.76 -22.91 -2.74
CA LEU A 83 -10.11 -22.78 -2.21
C LEU A 83 -10.61 -21.32 -2.30
N CYS A 84 -9.76 -20.35 -1.96
CA CYS A 84 -10.06 -18.93 -2.13
C CYS A 84 -10.35 -18.56 -3.59
N ILE A 85 -9.60 -19.13 -4.55
CA ILE A 85 -9.84 -18.92 -5.98
C ILE A 85 -11.22 -19.46 -6.37
N PHE A 86 -11.57 -20.67 -5.95
CA PHE A 86 -12.91 -21.22 -6.21
C PHE A 86 -14.02 -20.36 -5.60
N TRP A 87 -13.80 -19.86 -4.39
CA TRP A 87 -14.75 -18.97 -3.74
C TRP A 87 -14.92 -17.66 -4.50
N ILE A 88 -13.82 -17.05 -4.95
CA ILE A 88 -13.87 -15.79 -5.69
C ILE A 88 -14.59 -15.93 -7.02
N ILE A 89 -14.35 -17.04 -7.74
CA ILE A 89 -15.02 -17.33 -9.02
C ILE A 89 -16.53 -17.50 -8.82
N LYS A 90 -16.96 -18.10 -7.70
CA LYS A 90 -18.37 -18.31 -7.39
C LYS A 90 -19.06 -17.04 -6.87
N SER A 91 -18.35 -16.24 -6.05
CA SER A 91 -18.93 -15.06 -5.40
C SER A 91 -18.88 -13.79 -6.26
N LEU A 92 -17.96 -13.68 -7.22
CA LEU A 92 -17.82 -12.48 -8.03
C LEU A 92 -18.77 -12.56 -9.24
N PRO A 93 -19.85 -11.76 -9.30
CA PRO A 93 -20.66 -11.67 -10.50
C PRO A 93 -19.79 -11.14 -11.65
N SER A 94 -20.03 -11.64 -12.87
CA SER A 94 -19.27 -11.27 -14.06
C SER A 94 -19.38 -9.76 -14.30
N LEU A 95 -18.36 -9.01 -13.87
CA LEU A 95 -18.24 -7.60 -14.21
C LEU A 95 -17.93 -7.51 -15.71
N PRO A 96 -18.67 -6.71 -16.49
CA PRO A 96 -18.30 -6.40 -17.86
C PRO A 96 -16.86 -5.90 -17.86
N GLY A 97 -16.00 -6.56 -18.63
CA GLY A 97 -14.69 -6.02 -18.93
C GLY A 97 -14.91 -4.70 -19.64
N GLU A 98 -14.40 -3.59 -19.08
CA GLU A 98 -14.33 -2.35 -19.84
C GLU A 98 -13.61 -2.69 -21.16
N PRO A 99 -14.15 -2.30 -22.33
CA PRO A 99 -13.49 -2.57 -23.59
C PRO A 99 -12.06 -2.02 -23.53
N SER A 100 -11.12 -2.77 -24.10
CA SER A 100 -9.67 -2.54 -24.14
C SER A 100 -9.25 -1.23 -24.86
N HIS A 101 -10.00 -0.13 -24.72
CA HIS A 101 -9.68 1.18 -25.27
C HIS A 101 -8.53 1.89 -24.53
N GLN A 102 -8.00 1.32 -23.46
CA GLN A 102 -6.94 1.92 -22.63
C GLN A 102 -5.57 1.25 -22.73
N LYS A 103 -5.25 0.64 -23.89
CA LYS A 103 -3.85 0.33 -24.24
C LYS A 103 -3.02 1.58 -24.57
N GLN A 104 -3.66 2.75 -24.67
CA GLN A 104 -2.95 4.00 -24.94
C GLN A 104 -2.59 4.69 -23.61
N ASN A 105 -1.27 4.82 -23.40
CA ASN A 105 -0.57 5.73 -22.46
C ASN A 105 -0.24 5.29 -21.02
N THR A 106 -0.36 4.04 -20.57
CA THR A 106 0.20 3.64 -19.25
C THR A 106 1.71 3.90 -19.17
N PHE A 107 2.44 3.64 -20.26
CA PHE A 107 3.88 3.93 -20.36
C PHE A 107 4.19 5.44 -20.45
N ARG A 108 3.33 6.25 -21.10
CA ARG A 108 3.49 7.72 -21.13
C ARG A 108 3.15 8.37 -19.78
N LEU A 109 2.27 7.77 -18.98
CA LEU A 109 2.01 8.21 -17.61
C LEU A 109 3.25 8.05 -16.73
N LEU A 110 4.03 6.99 -16.94
CA LEU A 110 5.32 6.76 -16.29
C LEU A 110 6.38 7.81 -16.67
N GLN A 111 6.32 8.33 -17.90
CA GLN A 111 7.22 9.39 -18.40
C GLN A 111 6.92 10.79 -17.83
N ARG A 112 5.87 10.96 -17.01
CA ARG A 112 5.67 12.23 -16.30
C ARG A 112 6.72 12.37 -15.18
N PRO A 113 7.54 13.44 -15.18
CA PRO A 113 8.70 13.56 -14.30
C PRO A 113 8.37 13.54 -12.80
N GLY A 114 7.14 13.91 -12.41
CA GLY A 114 6.68 13.81 -11.01
C GLY A 114 6.24 12.40 -10.57
N VAL A 115 5.79 11.55 -11.50
CA VAL A 115 5.28 10.21 -11.18
C VAL A 115 6.43 9.23 -10.95
N MET A 116 7.46 9.28 -11.81
CA MET A 116 8.62 8.41 -11.68
C MET A 116 9.40 8.70 -10.38
N ALA A 117 9.58 9.97 -10.02
CA ALA A 117 10.19 10.36 -8.75
C ALA A 117 9.38 9.86 -7.54
N GLY A 118 8.04 9.95 -7.59
CA GLY A 118 7.16 9.39 -6.57
C GLY A 118 7.28 7.87 -6.45
N MET A 119 7.30 7.15 -7.58
CA MET A 119 7.46 5.69 -7.59
C MET A 119 8.82 5.25 -7.04
N ILE A 120 9.91 5.93 -7.43
CA ILE A 120 11.26 5.66 -6.90
C ILE A 120 11.31 5.94 -5.40
N ALA A 121 10.73 7.06 -4.93
CA ALA A 121 10.69 7.38 -3.51
C ALA A 121 9.92 6.33 -2.69
N ILE A 122 8.77 5.87 -3.18
CA ILE A 122 7.99 4.79 -2.55
C ILE A 122 8.80 3.50 -2.56
N PHE A 123 9.38 3.13 -3.70
CA PHE A 123 10.20 1.93 -3.84
C PHE A 123 11.38 1.95 -2.85
N MET A 124 12.13 3.05 -2.80
CA MET A 124 13.27 3.23 -1.89
C MET A 124 12.83 3.17 -0.42
N SER A 125 11.66 3.74 -0.09
CA SER A 125 11.11 3.71 1.28
C SER A 125 10.75 2.30 1.72
N PHE A 126 10.05 1.53 0.88
CA PHE A 126 9.72 0.14 1.16
C PHE A 126 10.96 -0.76 1.18
N ALA A 127 11.88 -0.58 0.22
CA ALA A 127 13.14 -1.31 0.18
C ALA A 127 13.96 -1.06 1.46
N GLY A 128 14.05 0.19 1.91
CA GLY A 128 14.69 0.55 3.17
C GLY A 128 14.02 -0.11 4.37
N GLN A 129 12.69 -0.10 4.44
CA GLN A 129 11.94 -0.74 5.52
C GLN A 129 12.18 -2.26 5.57
N PHE A 130 12.08 -2.96 4.43
CA PHE A 130 12.31 -4.41 4.37
C PHE A 130 13.78 -4.78 4.65
N ALA A 131 14.73 -4.00 4.12
CA ALA A 131 16.14 -4.19 4.40
C ALA A 131 16.43 -4.02 5.89
N PHE A 132 15.86 -2.98 6.53
CA PHE A 132 15.99 -2.76 7.96
C PHE A 132 15.46 -3.95 8.78
N PHE A 133 14.23 -4.41 8.52
CA PHE A 133 13.68 -5.58 9.23
C PHE A 133 14.48 -6.87 9.02
N THR A 134 15.07 -7.05 7.84
CA THR A 134 15.84 -8.26 7.51
C THR A 134 17.24 -8.26 8.12
N TYR A 135 17.91 -7.10 8.16
CA TYR A 135 19.32 -6.99 8.55
C TYR A 135 19.55 -6.46 9.97
N ILE A 136 18.51 -5.99 10.67
CA ILE A 136 18.67 -5.51 12.06
C ILE A 136 19.26 -6.59 12.97
N ARG A 137 18.84 -7.85 12.81
CA ARG A 137 19.30 -8.97 13.67
C ARG A 137 20.78 -9.32 13.46
N PRO A 138 21.28 -9.59 12.24
CA PRO A 138 22.70 -9.90 12.04
C PRO A 138 23.64 -8.70 12.29
N VAL A 139 23.21 -7.46 12.06
CA VAL A 139 24.01 -6.25 12.32
C VAL A 139 24.21 -6.03 13.82
N TYR A 140 23.18 -6.25 14.63
CA TYR A 140 23.31 -6.17 16.10
C TYR A 140 24.19 -7.29 16.67
N MET A 141 24.06 -8.51 16.15
CA MET A 141 24.79 -9.67 16.67
C MET A 141 26.25 -9.75 16.23
N ASN A 142 26.63 -9.22 15.05
CA ASN A 142 27.99 -9.37 14.51
C ASN A 142 28.85 -8.10 14.52
N LEU A 143 28.28 -6.89 14.46
CA LEU A 143 29.08 -5.66 14.27
C LEU A 143 29.25 -4.82 15.54
N ALA A 144 28.34 -4.89 16.51
CA ALA A 144 28.33 -3.96 17.62
C ALA A 144 28.85 -4.54 18.95
N GLY A 145 28.68 -5.84 19.23
CA GLY A 145 29.00 -6.41 20.55
C GLY A 145 28.22 -5.79 21.73
N PHE A 146 27.28 -4.88 21.45
CA PHE A 146 26.44 -4.18 22.42
C PHE A 146 25.10 -4.91 22.55
N GLY A 147 24.67 -5.11 23.80
CA GLY A 147 23.40 -5.71 24.17
C GLY A 147 22.16 -4.91 23.72
N VAL A 148 21.01 -5.39 24.18
CA VAL A 148 19.63 -5.04 23.79
C VAL A 148 19.33 -3.52 23.73
N ASP A 149 20.08 -2.68 24.45
CA ASP A 149 19.85 -1.24 24.62
C ASP A 149 20.04 -0.39 23.35
N GLY A 150 20.98 -0.78 22.48
CA GLY A 150 21.22 -0.02 21.24
C GLY A 150 20.02 -0.10 20.29
N LEU A 151 19.31 -1.23 20.28
CA LEU A 151 18.17 -1.48 19.39
C LEU A 151 16.99 -0.60 19.78
N THR A 152 16.81 -0.40 21.07
CA THR A 152 15.84 0.54 21.65
C THR A 152 16.14 1.99 21.26
N LEU A 153 17.41 2.43 21.28
CA LEU A 153 17.81 3.79 20.87
C LEU A 153 17.57 4.08 19.38
N VAL A 154 17.83 3.10 18.51
CA VAL A 154 17.57 3.22 17.07
C VAL A 154 16.06 3.21 16.78
N LEU A 155 15.29 2.34 17.46
CA LEU A 155 13.83 2.36 17.35
C LEU A 155 13.23 3.66 17.91
N LEU A 156 13.78 4.19 19.00
CA LEU A 156 13.34 5.44 19.62
C LEU A 156 13.61 6.63 18.70
N SER A 157 14.83 6.74 18.15
CA SER A 157 15.19 7.81 17.21
C SER A 157 14.40 7.71 15.90
N PHE A 158 14.14 6.51 15.40
CA PHE A 158 13.24 6.29 14.25
C PHE A 158 11.79 6.72 14.56
N GLY A 159 11.29 6.41 15.75
CA GLY A 159 9.98 6.87 16.23
C GLY A 159 9.88 8.39 16.30
N ILE A 160 10.91 9.06 16.86
CA ILE A 160 10.99 10.52 16.95
C ILE A 160 11.05 11.14 15.55
N ALA A 161 11.90 10.63 14.66
CA ALA A 161 12.01 11.09 13.28
C ALA A 161 10.68 10.98 12.52
N SER A 162 9.96 9.87 12.71
CA SER A 162 8.64 9.64 12.10
C SER A 162 7.59 10.64 12.60
N PHE A 163 7.60 10.95 13.91
CA PHE A 163 6.69 11.91 14.52
C PHE A 163 6.94 13.34 14.01
N VAL A 164 8.23 13.73 13.93
CA VAL A 164 8.65 15.03 13.38
C VAL A 164 8.27 15.13 11.91
N GLY A 165 8.48 14.08 11.11
CA GLY A 165 8.09 14.03 9.71
C GLY A 165 6.58 14.21 9.49
N HIS A 166 5.74 13.58 10.32
CA HIS A 166 4.29 13.76 10.27
C HIS A 166 3.85 15.19 10.62
N ARG A 167 4.49 15.82 11.61
CA ARG A 167 4.21 17.21 12.01
C ARG A 167 4.66 18.21 10.94
N PHE A 168 5.82 17.99 10.33
CA PHE A 168 6.31 18.80 9.21
C PHE A 168 5.37 18.74 8.00
N ARG A 169 4.86 17.54 7.65
CA ARG A 169 3.88 17.37 6.57
C ARG A 169 2.58 18.16 6.82
N ARG A 170 2.07 18.17 8.06
CA ARG A 170 0.87 18.97 8.42
C ARG A 170 1.14 20.47 8.36
N LEU A 171 2.35 20.92 8.72
CA LEU A 171 2.72 22.33 8.62
C LEU A 171 2.75 22.78 7.15
N PHE A 172 3.32 21.96 6.27
CA PHE A 172 3.40 22.26 4.84
C PHE A 172 2.02 22.21 4.14
N SER A 173 1.11 21.32 4.56
CA SER A 173 -0.27 21.35 4.04
C SER A 173 -1.05 22.57 4.51
N ASN A 174 -0.90 22.97 5.78
CA ASN A 174 -1.54 24.18 6.32
C ASN A 174 -1.06 25.45 5.60
N VAL A 175 0.23 25.56 5.28
CA VAL A 175 0.81 26.70 4.53
C VAL A 175 0.29 26.76 3.08
N ARG A 176 0.03 25.60 2.46
CA ARG A 176 -0.47 25.55 1.07
C ARG A 176 -1.96 25.89 0.97
N GLU A 177 -2.77 25.53 1.96
CA GLU A 177 -4.19 25.90 2.00
C GLU A 177 -4.42 27.37 2.36
N THR A 178 -3.61 27.95 3.26
CA THR A 178 -3.68 29.39 3.56
C THR A 178 -3.28 30.27 2.37
N GLY A 179 -2.39 29.79 1.48
CA GLY A 179 -2.03 30.48 0.24
C GLY A 179 -3.09 30.46 -0.87
N LEU A 180 -3.97 29.44 -0.91
CA LEU A 180 -5.07 29.35 -1.89
C LEU A 180 -6.36 30.01 -1.41
N SER A 181 -6.68 29.94 -0.10
CA SER A 181 -7.87 30.58 0.46
C SER A 181 -7.82 32.11 0.40
N GLY A 182 -6.63 32.72 0.40
CA GLY A 182 -6.47 34.17 0.21
C GLY A 182 -6.67 34.67 -1.22
N ARG A 183 -6.63 33.79 -2.24
CA ARG A 183 -6.79 34.17 -3.65
C ARG A 183 -8.21 33.97 -4.19
N THR A 184 -9.05 33.16 -3.55
CA THR A 184 -10.43 32.92 -4.00
C THR A 184 -11.44 33.92 -3.47
N VAL A 185 -11.12 34.69 -2.43
CA VAL A 185 -12.01 35.73 -1.88
C VAL A 185 -11.90 37.08 -2.63
N CYS A 186 -10.77 37.37 -3.28
CA CYS A 186 -10.55 38.65 -3.98
C CYS A 186 -10.91 38.67 -5.48
N ALA A 187 -11.48 37.60 -6.03
CA ALA A 187 -11.85 37.54 -7.45
C ALA A 187 -13.36 37.34 -7.64
N ARG A 188 -14.16 38.30 -7.16
CA ARG A 188 -15.49 38.56 -7.74
C ARG A 188 -15.73 40.08 -7.80
N PRO A 189 -15.48 40.74 -8.94
CA PRO A 189 -15.92 42.11 -9.14
C PRO A 189 -17.42 42.07 -9.47
N GLU A 190 -18.26 42.21 -8.46
CA GLU A 190 -19.67 42.55 -8.66
C GLU A 190 -19.75 44.06 -8.89
N ARG A 191 -19.66 44.48 -10.16
CA ARG A 191 -20.09 45.81 -10.63
C ARG A 191 -21.08 45.62 -11.76
N ALA A 192 -22.34 45.98 -11.51
CA ALA A 192 -23.07 46.99 -12.28
C ALA A 192 -24.50 47.08 -11.75
N GLY A 193 -24.76 48.09 -10.92
CA GLY A 193 -26.08 48.70 -10.83
C GLY A 193 -26.22 49.81 -11.89
N THR A 194 -27.45 50.34 -11.96
CA THR A 194 -28.03 51.38 -12.84
C THR A 194 -28.69 50.83 -14.12
N ASP A 195 -29.88 51.27 -14.54
CA ASP A 195 -30.95 52.07 -13.94
C ASP A 195 -32.19 51.95 -14.84
N THR A 196 -33.38 52.08 -14.22
CA THR A 196 -34.67 52.64 -14.71
C THR A 196 -35.09 52.54 -16.19
N VAL A 197 -36.39 52.24 -16.42
CA VAL A 197 -37.34 53.07 -17.23
C VAL A 197 -38.72 52.41 -17.23
N GLY A 198 -39.75 53.18 -16.87
CA GLY A 198 -41.15 52.79 -16.94
C GLY A 198 -41.73 52.70 -18.35
N LYS A 199 -42.75 51.86 -18.50
CA LYS A 199 -43.84 51.91 -19.49
C LYS A 199 -45.04 51.26 -18.79
N ARG A 200 -46.03 52.08 -18.40
CA ARG A 200 -47.36 52.19 -19.03
C ARG A 200 -48.15 50.90 -19.00
#